data_AF-A0A2N0UYH7-F1
#
_entry.id   AF-A0A2N0UYH7-F1
#
_cell.length_a   1.000
_cell.length_b   1.000
_cell.length_c   1.000
_cell.angle_alpha   90.00
_cell.angle_beta   90.00
_cell.angle_gamma   90.00
#
_symmetry.space_group_name_H-M   'P 1'
#
loop_
_entity.id
_entity.type
_entity.pdbx_description
1 polymer ?
#
loop_
_entity_poly.entity_id
_entity_poly.type
_entity_poly.pdbx_seq_one_letter_code
_entity_poly.pdbx_strand_id
1 'polypeptide(L)'
;MLKKRSFFAAVLIIILTLGVFLYMITFCGSYSVYIPENHISDLSDIKIKYSQDGIVSHSEPVYDNGYIRLTFNSLKQGKTEAEIFAFKESDPQSYYSQFVDLRVNAFNILTNGDFDDNLVQNISGYPVYYIAGALFFGIMAVYMIIRFRKSLKKHLCSYSTVLDCSLMIVFVGLATLFIALSVFLLINYRAYQLSSIHYLTAVIMLLTILFSTPFVLLYSISMTVSNISLIRHEGFRVARMTDEDGRIERGGDVGNIIKT
;
A
#
# COMPACT_ATOMS: atom_id res chain seq x y z
N MET A 1 -11.42 28.44 -0.55
CA MET A 1 -10.76 27.49 -1.49
C MET A 1 -10.29 26.19 -0.85
N LEU A 2 -9.81 26.17 0.41
CA LEU A 2 -9.41 24.93 1.10
C LEU A 2 -10.54 23.87 1.19
N LYS A 3 -11.78 24.27 1.50
CA LYS A 3 -12.95 23.36 1.56
C LYS A 3 -13.19 22.59 0.26
N LYS A 4 -13.13 23.25 -0.91
CA LYS A 4 -13.34 22.59 -2.22
C LYS A 4 -12.24 21.59 -2.58
N ARG A 5 -11.00 21.82 -2.11
CA ARG A 5 -9.84 20.95 -2.42
C ARG A 5 -9.74 19.75 -1.49
N SER A 6 -10.06 19.93 -0.21
CA SER A 6 -10.24 18.83 0.75
C SER A 6 -11.40 17.93 0.35
N PHE A 7 -12.49 18.52 -0.16
CA PHE A 7 -13.60 17.76 -0.73
C PHE A 7 -13.19 16.93 -1.95
N PHE A 8 -12.44 17.49 -2.90
CA PHE A 8 -11.96 16.74 -4.06
C PHE A 8 -11.08 15.53 -3.67
N ALA A 9 -10.14 15.73 -2.75
CA ALA A 9 -9.30 14.63 -2.26
C ALA A 9 -10.12 13.55 -1.55
N ALA A 10 -11.09 13.94 -0.72
CA ALA A 10 -12.00 12.99 -0.06
C ALA A 10 -12.85 12.20 -1.06
N VAL A 11 -13.42 12.87 -2.07
CA VAL A 11 -14.20 12.22 -3.14
C VAL A 11 -13.33 11.26 -3.94
N LEU A 12 -12.09 11.64 -4.28
CA LEU A 12 -11.15 10.77 -5.00
C LEU A 12 -10.84 9.50 -4.20
N ILE A 13 -10.59 9.63 -2.89
CA ILE A 13 -10.36 8.48 -1.99
C ILE A 13 -11.58 7.56 -2.00
N ILE A 14 -12.78 8.11 -1.83
CA ILE A 14 -14.03 7.33 -1.83
C ILE A 14 -14.21 6.57 -3.15
N ILE A 15 -14.00 7.23 -4.30
CA ILE A 15 -14.13 6.60 -5.62
C ILE A 15 -13.10 5.47 -5.79
N LEU A 16 -11.85 5.69 -5.41
CA LEU A 16 -10.80 4.68 -5.51
C LEU A 16 -11.06 3.49 -4.58
N THR A 17 -11.46 3.74 -3.33
CA THR A 17 -11.78 2.68 -2.38
C THR A 17 -12.99 1.86 -2.84
N LEU A 18 -14.06 2.51 -3.31
CA LEU A 18 -15.23 1.84 -3.87
C LEU A 18 -14.90 1.05 -5.14
N GLY A 19 -14.09 1.63 -6.04
CA GLY A 19 -13.67 0.96 -7.26
C GLY A 19 -12.86 -0.30 -6.99
N VAL A 20 -11.89 -0.23 -6.06
CA VAL A 20 -11.12 -1.40 -5.63
C VAL A 20 -12.02 -2.44 -4.97
N PHE A 21 -12.92 -2.01 -4.08
CA PHE A 21 -13.85 -2.93 -3.41
C PHE A 21 -14.79 -3.65 -4.40
N LEU A 22 -15.35 -2.91 -5.36
CA LEU A 22 -16.17 -3.48 -6.43
C LEU A 22 -15.38 -4.46 -7.29
N TYR A 23 -14.15 -4.12 -7.64
CA TYR A 23 -13.26 -5.02 -8.39
C TYR A 23 -13.01 -6.32 -7.60
N MET A 24 -12.73 -6.21 -6.31
CA MET A 24 -12.47 -7.37 -5.45
C MET A 24 -13.68 -8.31 -5.40
N ILE A 25 -14.89 -7.76 -5.25
CA ILE A 25 -16.11 -8.58 -5.22
C ILE A 25 -16.37 -9.26 -6.57
N THR A 26 -16.08 -8.58 -7.69
CA THR A 26 -16.41 -9.07 -9.03
C THR A 26 -15.39 -10.05 -9.59
N PHE A 27 -14.10 -9.87 -9.31
CA PHE A 27 -13.03 -10.63 -9.96
C PHE A 27 -12.21 -11.53 -9.03
N CYS A 28 -12.31 -11.38 -7.71
CA CYS A 28 -11.54 -12.22 -6.76
C CYS A 28 -12.29 -13.46 -6.30
N GLY A 29 -13.37 -13.86 -6.97
CA GLY A 29 -14.01 -15.16 -6.77
C GLY A 29 -13.22 -16.35 -7.30
N SER A 30 -12.12 -16.09 -8.00
CA SER A 30 -11.22 -17.12 -8.54
C SER A 30 -9.81 -16.96 -8.02
N TYR A 31 -9.11 -18.08 -7.84
CA TYR A 31 -7.71 -18.12 -7.40
C TYR A 31 -6.94 -19.15 -8.23
N SER A 32 -5.85 -18.72 -8.86
CA SER A 32 -5.00 -19.61 -9.66
C SER A 32 -3.76 -20.04 -8.90
N VAL A 33 -3.52 -21.34 -8.86
CA VAL A 33 -2.25 -21.96 -8.41
C VAL A 33 -1.41 -22.29 -9.63
N TYR A 34 -0.12 -21.96 -9.58
CA TYR A 34 0.85 -22.25 -10.63
C TYR A 34 1.83 -23.30 -10.12
N ILE A 35 1.86 -24.45 -10.78
CA ILE A 35 2.74 -25.57 -10.45
C ILE A 35 3.86 -25.62 -11.49
N PRO A 36 5.15 -25.56 -11.11
CA PRO A 36 6.25 -25.61 -12.07
C PRO A 36 6.28 -26.96 -12.80
N GLU A 37 6.30 -26.92 -14.13
CA GLU A 37 6.35 -28.11 -14.99
C GLU A 37 7.63 -28.93 -14.78
N ASN A 38 8.71 -28.28 -14.33
CA ASN A 38 10.00 -28.93 -14.04
C ASN A 38 9.93 -29.99 -12.94
N HIS A 39 8.92 -29.95 -12.06
CA HIS A 39 8.70 -31.01 -11.08
C HIS A 39 7.99 -32.23 -11.68
N ILE A 40 7.41 -32.10 -12.88
CA ILE A 40 6.38 -33.00 -13.39
C ILE A 40 6.37 -33.05 -14.94
N SER A 41 7.53 -33.22 -15.57
CA SER A 41 7.58 -33.65 -16.98
C SER A 41 6.95 -35.04 -17.10
N ASP A 42 6.01 -35.23 -18.02
CA ASP A 42 5.23 -36.46 -18.30
C ASP A 42 4.03 -36.74 -17.36
N LEU A 43 3.13 -35.77 -17.26
CA LEU A 43 1.91 -35.85 -16.44
C LEU A 43 0.75 -36.49 -17.21
N SER A 44 0.15 -37.54 -16.66
CA SER A 44 -1.01 -38.22 -17.26
C SER A 44 -2.35 -37.70 -16.75
N ASP A 45 -2.43 -37.34 -15.46
CA ASP A 45 -3.68 -36.92 -14.82
C ASP A 45 -3.42 -36.06 -13.57
N ILE A 46 -4.26 -35.05 -13.35
CA ILE A 46 -4.28 -34.21 -12.13
C ILE A 46 -5.59 -34.47 -11.41
N LYS A 47 -5.49 -35.01 -10.19
CA LYS A 47 -6.64 -35.25 -9.32
C LYS A 47 -6.62 -34.30 -8.15
N ILE A 48 -7.79 -33.80 -7.79
CA ILE A 48 -7.94 -32.90 -6.65
C ILE A 48 -8.92 -33.53 -5.69
N LYS A 49 -8.51 -33.62 -4.42
CA LYS A 49 -9.37 -34.07 -3.34
C LYS A 49 -9.66 -32.90 -2.42
N TYR A 50 -10.94 -32.68 -2.11
CA TYR A 50 -11.35 -31.65 -1.17
C TYR A 50 -11.61 -32.28 0.21
N SER A 51 -11.22 -31.58 1.26
CA SER A 51 -11.63 -31.90 2.63
C SER A 51 -13.12 -31.70 2.85
N GLN A 52 -13.72 -30.69 2.21
CA GLN A 52 -15.15 -30.41 2.24
C GLN A 52 -15.66 -30.02 0.84
N ASP A 53 -16.52 -30.87 0.28
CA ASP A 53 -17.09 -30.66 -1.05
C ASP A 53 -18.07 -29.47 -1.10
N GLY A 54 -18.20 -28.86 -2.29
CA GLY A 54 -19.22 -27.85 -2.59
C GLY A 54 -18.91 -26.42 -2.14
N ILE A 55 -17.70 -26.17 -1.60
CA ILE A 55 -17.24 -24.81 -1.25
C ILE A 55 -16.53 -24.15 -2.43
N VAL A 56 -15.70 -24.92 -3.15
CA VAL A 56 -14.87 -24.46 -4.27
C VAL A 56 -14.94 -25.51 -5.39
N SER A 57 -14.88 -25.08 -6.64
CA SER A 57 -14.62 -25.94 -7.80
C SER A 57 -13.29 -25.60 -8.46
N HIS A 58 -12.78 -26.49 -9.30
CA HIS A 58 -11.58 -26.22 -10.10
C HIS A 58 -11.91 -26.28 -11.60
N SER A 59 -11.18 -25.48 -12.39
CA SER A 59 -11.15 -25.59 -13.85
C SER A 59 -10.22 -26.71 -14.29
N GLU A 60 -10.33 -27.10 -15.56
CA GLU A 60 -9.31 -27.93 -16.20
C GLU A 60 -7.92 -27.28 -16.11
N PRO A 61 -6.85 -28.07 -15.95
CA PRO A 61 -5.47 -27.56 -15.94
C PRO A 61 -5.10 -26.94 -17.28
N VAL A 62 -4.45 -25.76 -17.25
CA VAL A 62 -3.94 -25.09 -18.45
C VAL A 62 -2.43 -25.02 -18.41
N TYR A 63 -1.76 -25.51 -19.44
CA TYR A 63 -0.31 -25.53 -19.57
C TYR A 63 0.18 -24.24 -20.25
N ASP A 64 1.04 -23.47 -19.58
CA ASP A 64 1.50 -22.17 -20.06
C ASP A 64 2.93 -21.84 -19.57
N ASN A 65 3.88 -21.76 -20.51
CA ASN A 65 5.28 -21.35 -20.32
C ASN A 65 6.00 -22.03 -19.14
N GLY A 66 6.00 -23.37 -19.08
CA GLY A 66 6.71 -24.09 -18.01
C GLY A 66 5.93 -24.18 -16.70
N TYR A 67 4.65 -23.83 -16.69
CA TYR A 67 3.77 -23.94 -15.52
C TYR A 67 2.43 -24.57 -15.89
N ILE A 68 1.88 -25.32 -14.94
CA ILE A 68 0.50 -25.80 -14.96
C ILE A 68 -0.34 -24.85 -14.11
N ARG A 69 -1.29 -24.18 -14.74
CA ARG A 69 -2.23 -23.27 -14.07
C ARG A 69 -3.52 -24.02 -13.74
N LEU A 70 -3.81 -24.09 -12.46
CA LEU A 70 -5.05 -24.65 -11.93
C LEU A 70 -5.87 -23.54 -11.28
N THR A 71 -7.09 -23.29 -11.77
CA THR A 71 -7.92 -22.18 -11.26
C THR A 71 -9.06 -22.72 -10.41
N PHE A 72 -9.12 -22.26 -9.17
CA PHE A 72 -10.19 -22.52 -8.23
C PHE A 72 -11.23 -21.42 -8.31
N ASN A 73 -12.52 -21.76 -8.19
CA ASN A 73 -13.65 -20.82 -8.23
C ASN A 73 -14.53 -21.00 -6.99
N SER A 74 -14.91 -19.89 -6.36
CA SER A 74 -15.82 -19.87 -5.22
C SER A 74 -17.21 -20.35 -5.62
N LEU A 75 -17.78 -21.28 -4.85
CA LEU A 75 -19.18 -21.69 -4.99
C LEU A 75 -20.01 -21.23 -3.80
N LYS A 76 -19.49 -21.45 -2.59
CA LYS A 76 -20.20 -21.16 -1.35
C LYS A 76 -19.24 -20.70 -0.28
N GLN A 77 -19.71 -19.82 0.61
CA GLN A 77 -18.98 -19.41 1.80
C GLN A 77 -18.59 -20.63 2.65
N GLY A 78 -17.31 -20.71 3.03
CA GLY A 78 -16.78 -21.82 3.80
C GLY A 78 -15.25 -21.89 3.73
N LYS A 79 -14.70 -22.96 4.31
CA LYS A 79 -13.28 -23.31 4.25
C LYS A 79 -13.14 -24.74 3.74
N THR A 80 -12.22 -24.98 2.83
CA THR A 80 -11.82 -26.32 2.41
C THR A 80 -10.33 -26.32 2.13
N GLU A 81 -9.66 -27.39 2.52
CA GLU A 81 -8.35 -27.76 1.99
C GLU A 81 -8.54 -28.51 0.66
N ALA A 82 -7.67 -28.23 -0.31
CA ALA A 82 -7.56 -28.95 -1.57
C ALA A 82 -6.18 -29.61 -1.65
N GLU A 83 -6.17 -30.93 -1.74
CA GLU A 83 -4.96 -31.72 -1.98
C GLU A 83 -4.87 -32.01 -3.50
N ILE A 84 -3.81 -31.49 -4.12
CA ILE A 84 -3.56 -31.61 -5.55
C ILE A 84 -2.58 -32.76 -5.77
N PHE A 85 -3.02 -33.81 -6.45
CA PHE A 85 -2.19 -34.94 -6.86
C PHE A 85 -1.91 -34.86 -8.35
N ALA A 86 -0.64 -34.94 -8.72
CA ALA A 86 -0.22 -35.07 -10.10
C ALA A 86 0.54 -36.37 -10.31
N PHE A 87 0.08 -37.20 -11.25
CA PHE A 87 0.63 -38.52 -11.52
C PHE A 87 1.45 -38.53 -12.81
N LYS A 88 2.64 -39.15 -12.76
CA LYS A 88 3.40 -39.42 -13.98
C LYS A 88 2.80 -40.57 -14.76
N GLU A 89 2.82 -40.46 -16.08
CA GLU A 89 2.36 -41.53 -16.97
C GLU A 89 3.18 -42.83 -16.82
N SER A 90 4.48 -42.69 -16.53
CA SER A 90 5.42 -43.80 -16.42
C SER A 90 5.48 -44.47 -15.04
N ASP A 91 5.07 -43.80 -13.97
CA ASP A 91 5.08 -44.33 -12.61
C ASP A 91 3.98 -43.70 -11.72
N PRO A 92 2.85 -44.40 -11.50
CA PRO A 92 1.76 -43.93 -10.65
C PRO A 92 2.12 -43.79 -9.16
N GLN A 93 3.27 -44.33 -8.72
CA GLN A 93 3.75 -44.20 -7.34
C GLN A 93 4.58 -42.93 -7.14
N SER A 94 5.11 -42.35 -8.23
CA SER A 94 5.78 -41.04 -8.19
C SER A 94 4.74 -39.94 -8.42
N TYR A 95 4.31 -39.30 -7.34
CA TYR A 95 3.32 -38.22 -7.40
C TYR A 95 3.82 -36.96 -6.71
N TYR A 96 3.49 -35.82 -7.31
CA TYR A 96 3.58 -34.53 -6.64
C TYR A 96 2.28 -34.34 -5.85
N SER A 97 2.40 -34.01 -4.56
CA SER A 97 1.27 -33.57 -3.73
C SER A 97 1.53 -32.17 -3.19
N GLN A 98 0.52 -31.33 -3.29
CA GLN A 98 0.51 -30.00 -2.68
C GLN A 98 -0.84 -29.78 -2.00
N PHE A 99 -0.79 -29.30 -0.76
CA PHE A 99 -1.95 -28.83 -0.02
C PHE A 99 -2.17 -27.34 -0.25
N VAL A 100 -3.42 -26.97 -0.44
CA VAL A 100 -3.85 -25.59 -0.62
C VAL A 100 -5.06 -25.32 0.26
N ASP A 101 -4.88 -24.44 1.24
CA ASP A 101 -5.98 -23.97 2.08
C ASP A 101 -6.80 -22.92 1.37
N LEU A 102 -8.07 -23.20 1.12
CA LEU A 102 -8.98 -22.33 0.38
C LEU A 102 -10.12 -21.86 1.28
N ARG A 103 -10.38 -20.55 1.25
CA ARG A 103 -11.49 -19.96 2.00
C ARG A 103 -12.28 -19.01 1.11
N VAL A 104 -13.60 -19.15 1.17
CA VAL A 104 -14.55 -18.24 0.54
C VAL A 104 -15.20 -17.40 1.64
N ASN A 105 -15.03 -16.08 1.57
CA ASN A 105 -15.66 -15.15 2.51
C ASN A 105 -17.13 -14.84 2.13
N ALA A 106 -17.80 -14.00 2.94
CA ALA A 106 -19.19 -13.60 2.70
C ALA A 106 -19.41 -12.78 1.41
N PHE A 107 -18.34 -12.25 0.83
CA PHE A 107 -18.35 -11.48 -0.42
C PHE A 107 -17.94 -12.34 -1.64
N ASN A 108 -17.95 -13.67 -1.51
CA ASN A 108 -17.47 -14.62 -2.53
C ASN A 108 -16.02 -14.39 -2.97
N ILE A 109 -15.18 -13.79 -2.13
CA ILE A 109 -13.74 -13.64 -2.40
C ILE A 109 -13.06 -14.93 -1.96
N LEU A 110 -12.31 -15.54 -2.88
CA LEU A 110 -11.52 -16.74 -2.67
C LEU A 110 -10.09 -16.36 -2.27
N THR A 111 -9.65 -16.88 -1.14
CA THR A 111 -8.34 -16.58 -0.55
C THR A 111 -7.58 -17.88 -0.26
N ASN A 112 -6.26 -17.83 -0.36
CA ASN A 112 -5.36 -18.92 -0.01
C ASN A 112 -4.51 -18.54 1.23
N GLY A 113 -4.48 -19.40 2.26
CA GLY A 113 -3.56 -19.28 3.40
C GLY A 113 -4.14 -19.76 4.75
N ASP A 114 -3.24 -20.27 5.59
CA ASP A 114 -3.50 -20.72 6.96
C ASP A 114 -3.88 -19.54 7.88
N PHE A 115 -4.83 -19.76 8.80
CA PHE A 115 -5.39 -18.70 9.65
C PHE A 115 -4.56 -18.46 10.92
N ASP A 116 -3.66 -19.37 11.27
CA ASP A 116 -2.84 -19.26 12.48
C ASP A 116 -1.75 -18.18 12.36
N ASP A 117 -1.29 -17.86 11.14
CA ASP A 117 -0.43 -16.70 10.83
C ASP A 117 -1.27 -15.49 10.38
N ASN A 118 -1.93 -14.92 11.38
CA ASN A 118 -3.09 -14.03 11.34
C ASN A 118 -2.89 -12.61 10.78
N LEU A 119 -2.24 -12.42 9.63
CA LEU A 119 -2.09 -11.06 9.07
C LEU A 119 -2.42 -10.91 7.58
N VAL A 120 -2.19 -11.90 6.71
CA VAL A 120 -2.33 -11.66 5.25
C VAL A 120 -2.65 -12.93 4.45
N GLN A 121 -3.81 -12.96 3.78
CA GLN A 121 -4.21 -14.04 2.88
C GLN A 121 -3.85 -13.71 1.42
N ASN A 122 -3.41 -14.71 0.63
CA ASN A 122 -3.16 -14.55 -0.80
C ASN A 122 -4.50 -14.45 -1.55
N ILE A 123 -4.71 -13.40 -2.36
CA ILE A 123 -5.93 -13.18 -3.15
C ILE A 123 -5.54 -12.86 -4.59
N SER A 124 -6.18 -13.43 -5.61
CA SER A 124 -5.77 -13.26 -7.02
C SER A 124 -5.77 -11.81 -7.54
N GLY A 125 -6.58 -10.91 -6.96
CA GLY A 125 -6.70 -9.51 -7.39
C GLY A 125 -5.84 -8.51 -6.62
N TYR A 126 -4.90 -8.98 -5.80
CA TYR A 126 -4.09 -8.08 -4.97
C TYR A 126 -3.29 -6.98 -5.71
N PRO A 127 -2.84 -7.14 -6.97
CA PRO A 127 -2.12 -6.07 -7.66
C PRO A 127 -2.96 -4.81 -7.85
N VAL A 128 -4.30 -4.93 -7.85
CA VAL A 128 -5.21 -3.79 -7.99
C VAL A 128 -5.10 -2.80 -6.83
N TYR A 129 -4.79 -3.27 -5.61
CA TYR A 129 -4.51 -2.38 -4.49
C TYR A 129 -3.28 -1.50 -4.76
N TYR A 130 -2.23 -2.08 -5.34
CA TYR A 130 -1.02 -1.36 -5.68
C TYR A 130 -1.24 -0.38 -6.84
N ILE A 131 -2.03 -0.77 -7.84
CA ILE A 131 -2.40 0.13 -8.95
C ILE A 131 -3.24 1.31 -8.44
N ALA A 132 -4.21 1.07 -7.57
CA ALA A 132 -5.03 2.12 -6.99
C ALA A 132 -4.21 3.08 -6.11
N GLY A 133 -3.27 2.53 -5.32
CA GLY A 133 -2.30 3.32 -4.57
C GLY A 133 -1.42 4.18 -5.49
N ALA A 134 -0.92 3.62 -6.59
CA ALA A 134 -0.13 4.34 -7.58
C ALA A 134 -0.89 5.54 -8.15
N LEU A 135 -2.16 5.35 -8.53
CA LEU A 135 -3.02 6.40 -9.04
C LEU A 135 -3.26 7.49 -7.98
N PHE A 136 -3.60 7.10 -6.75
CA PHE A 136 -3.81 8.04 -5.65
C PHE A 136 -2.58 8.90 -5.39
N PHE A 137 -1.43 8.26 -5.14
CA PHE A 137 -0.20 8.96 -4.83
C PHE A 137 0.30 9.79 -6.02
N GLY A 138 0.13 9.31 -7.26
CA GLY A 138 0.47 10.07 -8.47
C GLY A 138 -0.35 11.35 -8.61
N ILE A 139 -1.67 11.28 -8.42
CA ILE A 139 -2.55 12.47 -8.46
C ILE A 139 -2.18 13.45 -7.35
N MET A 140 -1.94 12.95 -6.13
CA MET A 140 -1.52 13.78 -4.99
C MET A 140 -0.14 14.41 -5.20
N ALA A 141 0.80 13.69 -5.81
CA ALA A 141 2.12 14.20 -6.17
C ALA A 141 2.01 15.38 -7.15
N VAL A 142 1.25 15.24 -8.23
CA VAL A 142 0.99 16.32 -9.20
C VAL A 142 0.34 17.52 -8.50
N TYR A 143 -0.64 17.28 -7.64
CA TYR A 143 -1.29 18.32 -6.86
C TYR A 143 -0.29 19.07 -5.96
N MET A 144 0.59 18.35 -5.26
CA MET A 144 1.59 18.96 -4.38
C MET A 144 2.67 19.71 -5.15
N ILE A 145 3.08 19.26 -6.34
CA ILE A 145 3.98 20.01 -7.24
C ILE A 145 3.35 21.37 -7.61
N ILE A 146 2.08 21.38 -8.01
CA ILE A 146 1.36 22.62 -8.36
C ILE A 146 1.29 23.56 -7.15
N ARG A 147 1.05 23.00 -5.96
CA ARG A 147 0.96 23.77 -4.72
C ARG A 147 2.31 24.37 -4.31
N PHE A 148 3.38 23.57 -4.36
CA PHE A 148 4.74 24.02 -4.09
C PHE A 148 5.16 25.16 -5.04
N ARG A 149 4.91 25.02 -6.35
CA ARG A 149 5.16 26.10 -7.34
C ARG A 149 4.42 27.39 -7.02
N LYS A 150 3.21 27.31 -6.44
CA LYS A 150 2.45 28.50 -6.01
C LYS A 150 3.01 29.10 -4.72
N SER A 151 3.51 28.27 -3.80
CA SER A 151 4.11 28.74 -2.54
C SER A 151 5.45 29.47 -2.78
N LEU A 152 6.29 28.95 -3.68
CA LEU A 152 7.54 29.57 -4.10
C LEU A 152 7.38 30.99 -4.62
N LYS A 153 6.27 31.29 -5.33
CA LYS A 153 5.98 32.62 -5.88
C LYS A 153 5.62 33.67 -4.81
N LYS A 154 5.26 33.25 -3.60
CA LYS A 154 4.80 34.17 -2.53
C LYS A 154 5.86 34.40 -1.48
N HIS A 155 6.43 33.33 -0.93
CA HIS A 155 7.44 33.42 0.12
C HIS A 155 8.41 32.23 0.03
N LEU A 156 9.65 32.49 -0.39
CA LEU A 156 10.69 31.46 -0.60
C LEU A 156 11.03 30.68 0.67
N CYS A 157 11.02 31.31 1.85
CA CYS A 157 11.38 30.70 3.13
C CYS A 157 10.23 30.72 4.16
N SER A 158 8.98 30.46 3.72
CA SER A 158 7.85 30.33 4.66
C SER A 158 7.62 28.88 5.08
N TYR A 159 7.06 28.68 6.28
CA TYR A 159 6.65 27.37 6.81
C TYR A 159 5.79 26.58 5.82
N SER A 160 4.87 27.27 5.12
CA SER A 160 4.02 26.66 4.09
C SER A 160 4.82 26.11 2.91
N THR A 161 5.86 26.81 2.47
CA THR A 161 6.69 26.40 1.33
C THR A 161 7.48 25.14 1.66
N VAL A 162 7.99 25.02 2.89
CA VAL A 162 8.73 23.82 3.30
C VAL A 162 7.81 22.63 3.52
N LEU A 163 6.67 22.82 4.20
CA LEU A 163 5.67 21.76 4.35
C LEU A 163 5.19 21.23 3.00
N ASP A 164 4.93 22.13 2.04
CA ASP A 164 4.53 21.73 0.68
C ASP A 164 5.66 21.00 -0.07
N CYS A 165 6.93 21.38 0.15
CA CYS A 165 8.10 20.68 -0.39
C CYS A 165 8.27 19.27 0.19
N SER A 166 8.20 19.13 1.52
CA SER A 166 8.33 17.84 2.20
C SER A 166 7.22 16.87 1.79
N LEU A 167 5.98 17.35 1.76
CA LEU A 167 4.85 16.53 1.30
C LEU A 167 4.99 16.17 -0.18
N MET A 168 5.44 17.10 -1.04
CA MET A 168 5.71 16.79 -2.45
C MET A 168 6.71 15.64 -2.59
N ILE A 169 7.84 15.68 -1.86
CA ILE A 169 8.87 14.63 -1.89
C ILE A 169 8.27 13.28 -1.46
N VAL A 170 7.50 13.26 -0.37
CA VAL A 170 6.84 12.04 0.13
C VAL A 170 5.86 11.47 -0.90
N PHE A 171 4.98 12.30 -1.45
CA PHE A 171 3.98 11.85 -2.42
C PHE A 171 4.60 11.37 -3.74
N VAL A 172 5.65 12.03 -4.24
CA VAL A 172 6.40 11.59 -5.42
C VAL A 172 7.12 10.27 -5.16
N GLY A 173 7.73 10.11 -3.98
CA GLY A 173 8.38 8.86 -3.58
C GLY A 173 7.39 7.69 -3.52
N LEU A 174 6.25 7.89 -2.86
CA LEU A 174 5.18 6.88 -2.77
C LEU A 174 4.56 6.58 -4.14
N ALA A 175 4.37 7.57 -5.01
CA ALA A 175 3.85 7.33 -6.36
C ALA A 175 4.80 6.43 -7.16
N THR A 176 6.10 6.77 -7.17
CA THR A 176 7.13 5.98 -7.86
C THR A 176 7.19 4.55 -7.30
N LEU A 177 7.12 4.39 -5.98
CA LEU A 177 7.06 3.09 -5.30
C LEU A 177 5.90 2.24 -5.82
N PHE A 178 4.67 2.76 -5.69
CA PHE A 178 3.47 1.99 -6.02
C PHE A 178 3.43 1.66 -7.52
N ILE A 179 3.96 2.53 -8.39
CA ILE A 179 4.14 2.23 -9.81
C ILE A 179 5.14 1.08 -10.00
N ALA A 180 6.33 1.16 -9.41
CA ALA A 180 7.35 0.12 -9.53
C ALA A 180 6.86 -1.23 -9.00
N LEU A 181 6.18 -1.24 -7.86
CA LEU A 181 5.54 -2.44 -7.32
C LEU A 181 4.47 -2.97 -8.27
N SER A 182 3.58 -2.12 -8.78
CA SER A 182 2.56 -2.55 -9.74
C SER A 182 3.18 -3.20 -10.98
N VAL A 183 4.23 -2.59 -11.54
CA VAL A 183 4.97 -3.14 -12.70
C VAL A 183 5.64 -4.47 -12.34
N PHE A 184 6.33 -4.54 -11.20
CA PHE A 184 6.98 -5.77 -10.74
C PHE A 184 5.98 -6.91 -10.54
N LEU A 185 4.82 -6.63 -9.96
CA LEU A 185 3.72 -7.58 -9.75
C LEU A 185 3.13 -8.06 -11.07
N LEU A 186 2.92 -7.14 -12.03
CA LEU A 186 2.44 -7.50 -13.36
C LEU A 186 3.44 -8.38 -14.12
N ILE A 187 4.75 -8.17 -13.93
CA ILE A 187 5.79 -8.97 -14.58
C ILE A 187 5.95 -10.35 -13.91
N ASN A 188 5.90 -10.42 -12.58
CA ASN A 188 6.19 -11.65 -11.82
C ASN A 188 4.96 -12.30 -11.17
N TYR A 189 3.76 -12.05 -11.71
CA TYR A 189 2.49 -12.53 -11.14
C TYR A 189 2.42 -14.07 -10.97
N ARG A 190 3.26 -14.82 -11.69
CA ARG A 190 3.35 -16.29 -11.63
C ARG A 190 4.26 -16.82 -10.53
N ALA A 191 5.23 -16.02 -10.06
CA ALA A 191 6.35 -16.50 -9.23
C ALA A 191 6.29 -16.05 -7.77
N TYR A 192 5.60 -14.94 -7.45
CA TYR A 192 5.57 -14.40 -6.09
C TYR A 192 4.19 -14.50 -5.45
N GLN A 193 4.16 -15.13 -4.28
CA GLN A 193 3.08 -15.03 -3.31
C GLN A 193 3.19 -13.69 -2.56
N LEU A 194 2.07 -13.22 -2.01
CA LEU A 194 1.89 -11.88 -1.41
C LEU A 194 2.88 -11.59 -0.26
N SER A 195 3.38 -12.64 0.41
CA SER A 195 4.34 -12.57 1.51
C SER A 195 5.69 -11.93 1.12
N SER A 196 6.25 -12.27 -0.04
CA SER A 196 7.54 -11.70 -0.51
C SER A 196 7.42 -10.21 -0.87
N ILE A 197 6.23 -9.76 -1.24
CA ILE A 197 5.94 -8.40 -1.69
C ILE A 197 5.75 -7.45 -0.50
N HIS A 198 5.22 -7.95 0.63
CA HIS A 198 5.15 -7.16 1.85
C HIS A 198 6.52 -6.85 2.44
N TYR A 199 7.46 -7.80 2.39
CA TYR A 199 8.84 -7.54 2.80
C TYR A 199 9.47 -6.43 1.95
N LEU A 200 9.30 -6.50 0.62
CA LEU A 200 9.77 -5.46 -0.29
C LEU A 200 9.12 -4.09 -0.01
N THR A 201 7.80 -4.07 0.23
CA THR A 201 7.06 -2.84 0.56
C THR A 201 7.55 -2.23 1.88
N ALA A 202 7.77 -3.04 2.90
CA ALA A 202 8.25 -2.61 4.22
C ALA A 202 9.68 -2.04 4.14
N VAL A 203 10.60 -2.73 3.45
CA VAL A 203 11.97 -2.27 3.24
C VAL A 203 12.00 -0.90 2.55
N ILE A 204 11.14 -0.68 1.56
CA ILE A 204 11.16 0.59 0.82
C ILE A 204 10.41 1.70 1.57
N MET A 205 9.37 1.41 2.35
CA MET A 205 8.81 2.40 3.28
C MET A 205 9.88 2.88 4.28
N LEU A 206 10.68 1.96 4.81
CA LEU A 206 11.81 2.28 5.68
C LEU A 206 12.84 3.16 4.97
N LEU A 207 13.19 2.85 3.72
CA LEU A 207 14.09 3.69 2.90
C LEU A 207 13.50 5.08 2.62
N THR A 208 12.19 5.17 2.34
CA THR A 208 11.52 6.46 2.08
C THR A 208 11.54 7.34 3.32
N ILE A 209 11.28 6.76 4.49
CA ILE A 209 11.44 7.45 5.78
C ILE A 209 12.89 7.90 5.93
N LEU A 210 13.85 7.00 5.77
CA LEU A 210 15.29 7.29 5.91
C LEU A 210 15.75 8.45 4.99
N PHE A 211 15.31 8.47 3.73
CA PHE A 211 15.64 9.54 2.79
C PHE A 211 14.89 10.84 3.04
N SER A 212 13.70 10.80 3.66
CA SER A 212 12.97 12.01 4.06
C SER A 212 13.55 12.67 5.32
N THR A 213 14.10 11.87 6.23
CA THR A 213 14.70 12.31 7.50
C THR A 213 15.72 13.44 7.35
N PRO A 214 16.72 13.40 6.44
CA PRO A 214 17.69 14.48 6.31
C PRO A 214 17.05 15.82 5.90
N PHE A 215 15.99 15.79 5.09
CA PHE A 215 15.27 17.02 4.72
C PHE A 215 14.48 17.59 5.91
N VAL A 216 13.85 16.73 6.70
CA VAL A 216 13.15 17.13 7.94
C VAL A 216 14.13 17.68 8.97
N LEU A 217 15.32 17.09 9.06
CA LEU A 217 16.39 17.53 9.98
C LEU A 217 16.96 18.89 9.56
N LEU A 218 17.34 19.06 8.30
CA LEU A 218 17.81 20.34 7.75
C LEU A 218 16.77 21.44 7.93
N TYR A 219 15.49 21.11 7.75
CA TYR A 219 14.41 22.04 8.00
C TYR A 219 14.26 22.40 9.48
N SER A 220 14.28 21.41 10.36
CA SER A 220 14.17 21.62 11.81
C SER A 220 15.33 22.50 12.32
N ILE A 221 16.54 22.27 11.82
CA ILE A 221 17.70 23.13 12.10
C ILE A 221 17.48 24.54 11.57
N SER A 222 17.02 24.70 10.33
CA SER A 222 16.76 26.00 9.72
C SER A 222 15.69 26.80 10.48
N MET A 223 14.61 26.16 10.92
CA MET A 223 13.58 26.77 11.76
C MET A 223 14.12 27.14 13.14
N THR A 224 14.94 26.28 13.74
CA THR A 224 15.56 26.54 15.04
C THR A 224 16.49 27.75 14.97
N VAL A 225 17.34 27.82 13.93
CA VAL A 225 18.22 28.97 13.68
C VAL A 225 17.41 30.23 13.41
N SER A 226 16.33 30.14 12.62
CA SER A 226 15.42 31.26 12.36
C SER A 226 14.77 31.76 13.64
N ASN A 227 14.28 30.86 14.50
CA ASN A 227 13.66 31.21 15.78
C ASN A 227 14.66 31.83 16.77
N ILE A 228 15.88 31.29 16.85
CA ILE A 228 16.96 31.87 17.67
C ILE A 228 17.33 33.26 17.16
N SER A 229 17.43 33.43 15.85
CA SER A 229 17.70 34.74 15.23
C SER A 229 16.60 35.75 15.54
N LEU A 230 15.33 35.34 15.44
CA LEU A 230 14.16 36.14 15.83
C LEU A 230 14.21 36.54 17.31
N ILE A 231 14.44 35.60 18.22
CA ILE A 231 14.56 35.88 19.67
C ILE A 231 15.72 36.86 19.94
N ARG A 232 16.83 36.73 19.21
CA ARG A 232 18.00 37.60 19.35
C ARG A 232 17.75 39.03 18.83
N HIS A 233 16.99 39.17 17.74
CA HIS A 233 16.72 40.46 17.10
C HIS A 233 15.49 41.19 17.68
N GLU A 234 14.44 40.46 18.07
CA GLU A 234 13.18 41.03 18.55
C GLU A 234 13.01 40.94 20.09
N GLY A 235 13.88 40.19 20.77
CA GLY A 235 13.72 39.85 22.19
C GLY A 235 12.66 38.78 22.42
N PHE A 236 12.55 38.27 23.65
CA PHE A 236 11.52 37.30 24.03
C PHE A 236 10.17 38.02 24.17
N ARG A 237 9.47 38.25 23.07
CA ARG A 237 8.08 38.73 23.08
C ARG A 237 7.15 37.55 22.88
N VAL A 238 6.48 37.13 23.95
CA VAL A 238 5.37 36.18 23.88
C VAL A 238 4.34 36.73 22.89
N ALA A 239 3.99 35.93 21.89
CA ALA A 239 3.01 36.31 20.88
C ALA A 239 1.74 36.81 21.58
N ARG A 240 1.28 38.03 21.26
CA ARG A 240 0.04 38.57 21.81
C ARG A 240 -1.11 37.64 21.41
N MET A 241 -1.65 36.92 22.39
CA MET A 241 -2.93 36.26 22.23
C MET A 241 -3.99 37.35 22.09
N THR A 242 -4.71 37.33 20.99
CA THR A 242 -5.90 38.17 20.81
C THR A 242 -7.05 37.34 21.34
N ASP A 243 -7.68 37.80 22.41
CA ASP A 243 -8.88 37.16 22.93
C ASP A 243 -10.06 37.36 21.96
N GLU A 244 -11.11 36.54 22.06
CA GLU A 244 -12.25 36.53 21.13
C GLU A 244 -12.98 37.89 21.00
N ASP A 245 -12.76 38.82 21.95
CA ASP A 245 -13.31 40.17 21.97
C ASP A 245 -12.39 41.27 21.38
N GLY A 246 -11.26 40.91 20.76
CA GLY A 246 -10.41 41.87 20.03
C GLY A 246 -9.68 42.90 20.90
N ARG A 247 -9.56 42.65 22.22
CA ARG A 247 -8.73 43.48 23.11
C ARG A 247 -7.28 42.99 23.13
N ILE A 248 -6.35 43.93 23.01
CA ILE A 248 -4.91 43.67 23.07
C ILE A 248 -4.51 43.57 24.54
N GLU A 249 -4.33 42.36 25.06
CA GLU A 249 -3.62 42.18 26.33
C GLU A 249 -2.12 42.45 26.11
N ARG A 250 -1.58 43.45 26.81
CA ARG A 250 -0.12 43.63 26.90
C ARG A 250 0.43 42.56 27.82
N GLY A 251 0.95 41.48 27.24
CA GLY A 251 1.82 40.56 27.98
C GLY A 251 2.96 41.34 28.63
N GLY A 252 3.07 41.24 29.96
CA GLY A 252 4.06 41.95 30.75
C GLY A 252 5.49 41.56 30.39
N ASP A 253 6.39 42.54 30.44
CA ASP A 253 7.82 42.35 30.27
C ASP A 253 8.36 41.39 31.33
N VAL A 254 8.78 40.19 30.92
CA VAL A 254 9.61 39.29 31.73
C VAL A 254 11.06 39.75 31.60
N GLY A 255 11.34 40.91 32.17
CA GLY A 255 12.63 41.59 32.06
C GLY A 255 13.15 42.06 33.41
N ASN A 256 13.12 41.23 34.45
CA ASN A 256 13.91 41.47 35.67
C ASN A 256 13.92 40.28 36.66
N ILE A 257 14.38 39.10 36.24
CA ILE A 257 14.83 38.08 37.19
C ILE A 257 16.09 37.43 36.61
N ILE A 258 17.24 37.90 37.08
CA ILE A 258 18.57 37.25 37.21
C ILE A 258 19.59 38.40 37.24
N LYS A 259 19.69 39.02 38.42
CA LYS A 259 20.89 39.69 38.93
C LYS A 259 20.86 39.54 40.45
N THR A 260 21.44 38.46 40.94
CA THR A 260 22.11 38.35 42.25
C THR A 260 22.95 37.09 42.23
#